data_AF-A0A6S7G8K2-F1
#
_entry.id   AF-A0A6S7G8K2-F1
#
_cell.length_a   1.000
_cell.length_b   1.000
_cell.length_c   1.000
_cell.angle_alpha   90.00
_cell.angle_beta   90.00
_cell.angle_gamma   90.00
#
_symmetry.space_group_name_H-M   'P 1'
#
loop_
_entity.id
_entity.type
_entity.pdbx_description
1 polymer ?
#
loop_
_entity_poly.entity_id
_entity_poly.type
_entity_poly.pdbx_seq_one_letter_code
_entity_poly.pdbx_strand_id
1 'polypeptide(L)' 'MNIHLILDDPAGNSYLQNVYAPEDDPNMKIEYYERNQEQNEELGISEEMIAEEKERKEKAQN' A
#
# COMPACT_ATOMS: atom_id res chain seq x y z
N MET A 1 -25.53 -12.60 9.91
CA MET A 1 -25.16 -11.67 8.82
C MET A 1 -23.65 -11.72 8.71
N ASN A 2 -23.10 -11.98 7.53
CA ASN A 2 -21.67 -11.86 7.27
C ASN A 2 -21.43 -10.53 6.57
N ILE A 3 -20.43 -9.78 7.03
CA ILE A 3 -20.02 -8.51 6.45
C ILE A 3 -18.58 -8.68 5.96
N HIS A 4 -18.29 -8.19 4.77
CA HIS A 4 -16.93 -8.10 4.25
C HIS A 4 -16.50 -6.64 4.32
N LEU A 5 -15.43 -6.37 5.06
CA LEU A 5 -14.83 -5.04 5.17
C LEU A 5 -13.65 -4.96 4.20
N ILE A 6 -13.64 -3.93 3.36
CA ILE A 6 -12.51 -3.60 2.50
C ILE A 6 -11.92 -2.29 3.00
N LEU A 7 -10.65 -2.31 3.36
CA LEU A 7 -9.88 -1.13 3.74
C LEU A 7 -8.89 -0.84 2.61
N ASP A 8 -9.25 0.10 1.74
CA ASP A 8 -8.43 0.54 0.62
C ASP A 8 -7.79 1.90 0.96
N ASP A 9 -6.47 1.91 1.13
CA ASP A 9 -5.69 3.10 1.50
C ASP A 9 -4.48 3.25 0.57
N PRO A 10 -4.56 4.13 -0.44
CA PRO A 10 -3.46 4.39 -1.36
C PRO A 10 -2.19 4.92 -0.70
N ALA A 11 -2.28 5.51 0.50
CA ALA A 11 -1.13 6.00 1.24
C ALA A 11 -0.44 4.88 2.06
N GLY A 12 -1.11 3.74 2.26
CA GLY A 12 -0.59 2.60 3.02
C GLY A 12 -0.39 2.87 4.52
N ASN A 13 -1.11 3.84 5.08
CA ASN A 13 -0.98 4.25 6.49
C ASN A 13 -2.01 3.59 7.42
N SER A 14 -3.02 2.97 6.84
CA SER A 14 -4.06 2.24 7.55
C SER A 14 -3.55 0.89 8.05
N TYR A 15 -4.07 0.45 9.19
CA TYR A 15 -3.68 -0.81 9.83
C TYR A 15 -4.89 -1.55 10.39
N LEU A 16 -4.91 -2.86 10.18
CA LEU A 16 -5.85 -3.79 10.81
C LEU A 16 -5.04 -4.89 11.52
N GLN A 17 -5.34 -5.11 12.80
CA GLN A 17 -4.60 -6.07 13.62
C GLN A 17 -4.91 -7.52 13.20
N ASN A 18 -3.85 -8.30 12.92
CA ASN A 18 -3.93 -9.75 12.86
C ASN A 18 -3.93 -10.33 14.29
N VAL A 19 -5.05 -10.91 14.71
CA VAL A 19 -5.21 -11.52 16.05
C VAL A 19 -4.54 -12.89 16.18
N TYR A 20 -4.15 -13.52 15.07
CA TYR A 20 -3.47 -14.82 15.01
C TYR A 20 -1.95 -14.70 14.85
N ALA A 21 -1.43 -13.47 14.78
CA ALA A 21 -0.01 -13.24 14.58
C ALA A 21 0.86 -14.04 15.60
N PRO A 22 1.96 -14.66 15.14
CA PRO A 22 2.63 -14.48 13.85
C PRO A 22 2.00 -15.27 12.69
N GLU A 23 1.00 -16.12 12.93
CA GLU A 23 0.33 -16.90 11.90
C GLU A 23 -0.61 -16.03 11.07
N ASP A 24 -0.90 -16.45 9.84
CA ASP A 24 -1.83 -15.74 8.96
C ASP A 24 -3.28 -15.83 9.47
N ASP A 25 -4.03 -14.73 9.37
CA ASP A 25 -5.46 -14.73 9.67
C ASP A 25 -6.24 -15.30 8.45
N PRO A 26 -6.96 -16.42 8.60
CA PRO A 26 -7.68 -17.05 7.49
C PRO A 26 -8.84 -16.22 6.92
N ASN A 27 -9.26 -15.16 7.62
CA ASN A 27 -10.35 -14.27 7.18
C ASN A 27 -9.85 -12.92 6.68
N MET A 28 -8.53 -12.71 6.62
CA MET A 28 -7.92 -11.47 6.15
C MET A 28 -7.02 -11.74 4.96
N LYS A 29 -7.09 -10.84 3.97
CA LYS A 29 -6.18 -10.82 2.83
C LYS A 29 -5.58 -9.43 2.73
N ILE A 30 -4.26 -9.37 2.51
CA ILE A 30 -3.54 -8.12 2.29
C ILE A 30 -3.06 -8.12 0.83
N GLU A 31 -3.35 -7.05 0.10
CA GLU A 31 -2.88 -6.83 -1.26
C GLU A 31 -2.13 -5.50 -1.33
N TYR A 32 -0.92 -5.55 -1.88
CA TYR A 32 -0.12 -4.35 -2.17
C TYR A 32 -0.25 -4.03 -3.65
N TYR A 33 -0.43 -2.76 -3.98
CA TYR A 33 -0.59 -2.30 -5.36
C TYR A 33 0.21 -1.01 -5.62
N GLU A 34 0.52 -0.76 -6.89
CA GLU A 34 1.04 0.54 -7.31
C GLU A 34 -0.10 1.53 -7.44
N ARG A 35 0.04 2.69 -6.80
CA ARG A 35 -0.92 3.79 -6.93
C ARG A 35 -1.11 4.18 -8.40
N ASN A 36 -2.36 4.44 -8.78
CA ASN A 36 -2.65 5.05 -10.06
C ASN A 36 -2.35 6.56 -10.05
N GLN A 37 -2.47 7.22 -11.20
CA GLN A 37 -2.18 8.65 -11.33
C GLN A 37 -3.08 9.52 -10.44
N GLU A 38 -4.39 9.29 -10.44
CA GLU A 38 -5.36 10.03 -9.63
C GLU A 38 -5.04 9.96 -8.14
N GLN A 39 -4.71 8.76 -7.64
CA GLN A 39 -4.28 8.54 -6.25
C GLN A 39 -2.97 9.28 -5.92
N ASN A 40 -2.03 9.40 -6.86
CA ASN A 40 -0.83 10.20 -6.64
C ASN A 40 -1.16 11.69 -6.56
N GLU A 41 -2.03 12.18 -7.44
CA GLU A 41 -2.47 13.59 -7.46
C GLU A 41 -3.22 13.95 -6.16
N GLU A 42 -4.12 13.11 -5.68
CA GLU A 42 -4.83 13.27 -4.40
C GLU A 42 -3.88 13.34 -3.20
N LEU A 43 -2.79 12.56 -3.25
CA LEU A 43 -1.75 12.56 -2.21
C LEU A 43 -0.70 13.67 -2.39
N GLY A 44 -0.81 14.51 -3.43
CA GLY A 44 0.13 15.58 -3.71
C GLY A 44 1.50 15.10 -4.18
N ILE A 45 1.56 13.92 -4.80
CA ILE A 45 2.79 13.28 -5.26
C ILE A 45 2.99 13.60 -6.74
N SER A 46 4.08 14.30 -7.05
CA SER A 46 4.41 14.70 -8.42
C SER A 46 5.16 13.59 -9.18
N GLU A 47 5.14 13.67 -10.51
CA GLU A 47 5.89 12.75 -11.37
C GLU A 47 7.40 12.80 -11.10
N GLU A 48 7.95 13.97 -10.76
CA GLU A 48 9.36 14.16 -10.39
C GLU A 48 9.71 13.35 -9.14
N MET A 49 8.88 13.43 -8.09
CA MET A 49 9.08 12.64 -6.87
C MET A 49 9.04 11.13 -7.14
N ILE A 50 8.16 10.68 -8.04
CA ILE A 50 8.08 9.27 -8.44
C ILE A 50 9.36 8.85 -9.17
N ALA A 51 9.87 9.69 -10.07
CA ALA A 51 11.10 9.40 -10.82
C ALA A 51 12.32 9.32 -9.90
N GLU A 52 12.46 10.26 -8.97
CA GLU A 52 13.54 10.27 -7.98
C GLU A 52 13.53 9.01 -7.11
N GLU A 53 12.36 8.59 -6.64
CA GLU A 53 12.25 7.39 -5.80
C GLU A 53 12.60 6.10 -6.57
N LYS A 54 12.25 6.02 -7.87
CA LYS A 54 12.66 4.90 -8.73
C LYS A 54 14.18 4.84 -8.87
N GLU A 55 14.83 5.97 -9.15
CA GLU A 55 16.29 6.05 -9.26
C GLU A 55 16.97 5.65 -7.93
N ARG A 56 16.44 6.11 -6.79
CA ARG A 56 16.95 5.74 -5.46
C ARG A 56 16.87 4.24 -5.21
N LYS A 57 15.75 3.59 -5.56
CA LYS A 57 15.56 2.14 -5.39
C LYS A 57 16.49 1.34 -6.30
N GLU A 58 16.69 1.77 -7.55
CA GLU A 58 17.62 1.13 -8.48
C GLU A 58 19.07 1.21 -7.98
N LYS A 59 19.49 2.36 -7.44
CA LYS A 59 20.83 2.51 -6.85
C LYS A 59 21.04 1.66 -5.59
N ALA A 60 19.99 1.48 -4.78
CA ALA A 60 20.08 0.66 -3.56
C ALA A 60 20.16 -0.85 -3.84
N GLN A 61 19.83 -1.28 -5.05
CA GLN A 61 19.89 -2.68 -5.48
C GLN A 61 21.20 -3.05 -6.20
N ASN A 62 22.10 -2.08 -6.43
CA ASN A 62 23.41 -2.25 -7.04
C ASN A 62 24.54 -2.02 -6.04
#